data_AF-A0A8J4RM64-F1
#
_entry.id   AF-A0A8J4RM64-F1
#
_cell.length_a   1.000
_cell.length_b   1.000
_cell.length_c   1.000
_cell.angle_alpha   90.00
_cell.angle_beta   90.00
_cell.angle_gamma   90.00
#
_symmetry.space_group_name_H-M   'P 1'
#
loop_
_entity.id
_entity.type
_entity.pdbx_description
1 polymer ?
#
loop_
_entity_poly.entity_id
_entity_poly.type
_entity_poly.pdbx_seq_one_letter_code
_entity_poly.pdbx_strand_id
1 'polypeptide(L)'
;MEPAVPVSYYSKSNGNHKYDDIIDWFENACENAGHVQTQTLRQILQLNYGVEYLKKWFGEQRDNLNIQNMDACALESLFTSTVPLASHADLDPYIQRIADGDKAPLLTQQPITTLSLSSGTTDGRQKYVPFTGHSAQTTLQIFRLAAAYRSRVYPIREGGRILELIYSSKQFKTKGGLTTGTATTHYFASQEFKIKQEKTKSFTCSPEEVISSGDYKQSNYCHLLLEKELLVQESIYRKCEKLSWKSSPPTQAWHPKSKGSMQHYLKKLRHYAGELPLVSADYGSTESWIGVNVDPYLPPEKVTFAVVPTFSYYEFIPLYRQKEDYHSAIDDFIEDKPVPLSHVKLGQQYEIVLTTFTGLYRYRLGDVVEVAGFHKGTPKLNFVCRRKLILTVNIDKNTEKDLQLVVERGSQLLSQARVELVDFTSHADIANQPGHYIIYWEIKGEVEEQVLSECCREMDASFVDHGYVVSRKTNSIGPLELCIVETGTFTKILDYFIGNGAAMSQFKTPRCTSNQVILRILNVCTIKRVYSTAYG
;
A
#
# COMPACT_ATOMS: atom_id res chain seq x y z
N MET A 1 -33.53 -0.32 8.18
CA MET A 1 -32.97 0.01 9.50
C MET A 1 -31.45 0.02 9.36
N GLU A 2 -30.87 1.20 9.27
CA GLU A 2 -29.42 1.41 9.20
C GLU A 2 -28.79 1.05 10.56
N PRO A 3 -27.70 0.27 10.64
CA PRO A 3 -26.76 0.44 11.73
C PRO A 3 -25.85 1.59 11.34
N ALA A 4 -26.35 2.80 11.54
CA ALA A 4 -25.50 3.96 11.70
C ALA A 4 -24.68 3.74 12.98
N VAL A 5 -23.36 3.85 12.88
CA VAL A 5 -22.57 4.30 14.02
C VAL A 5 -23.26 5.56 14.54
N PRO A 6 -23.65 5.65 15.83
CA PRO A 6 -24.52 6.72 16.28
C PRO A 6 -23.89 8.08 15.97
N VAL A 7 -24.62 8.88 15.19
CA VAL A 7 -24.33 10.28 14.84
C VAL A 7 -24.45 11.21 16.07
N SER A 8 -24.63 10.67 17.28
CA SER A 8 -24.84 11.44 18.51
C SER A 8 -23.54 11.69 19.28
N TYR A 9 -22.60 12.44 18.70
CA TYR A 9 -21.53 13.13 19.45
C TYR A 9 -21.11 14.46 18.81
N TYR A 10 -22.02 15.14 18.11
CA TYR A 10 -21.75 16.47 17.56
C TYR A 10 -22.59 17.53 18.28
N SER A 11 -22.06 18.05 19.40
CA SER A 11 -22.48 19.36 19.89
C SER A 11 -21.93 20.44 18.96
N LYS A 12 -22.79 21.34 18.51
CA LYS A 12 -22.38 22.56 17.81
C LYS A 12 -21.47 23.40 18.73
N SER A 13 -20.19 23.53 18.41
CA SER A 13 -19.33 24.56 19.02
C SER A 13 -18.44 25.23 17.96
N ASN A 14 -18.25 26.53 18.15
CA ASN A 14 -17.53 27.44 17.26
C ASN A 14 -16.00 27.23 17.33
N GLY A 15 -15.33 27.71 16.28
CA GLY A 15 -13.87 27.78 16.02
C GLY A 15 -12.89 27.38 17.11
N ASN A 16 -11.91 26.54 16.73
CA ASN A 16 -10.76 25.94 17.44
C ASN A 16 -10.91 24.53 18.04
N HIS A 17 -12.12 23.99 18.24
CA HIS A 17 -12.30 22.64 18.85
C HIS A 17 -12.40 21.45 17.86
N LYS A 18 -12.37 21.70 16.54
CA LYS A 18 -12.78 20.70 15.52
C LYS A 18 -11.84 19.48 15.34
N TYR A 19 -10.56 19.63 15.70
CA TYR A 19 -9.55 18.57 15.58
C TYR A 19 -9.38 17.80 16.88
N ASP A 20 -9.69 18.41 18.02
CA ASP A 20 -9.60 17.74 19.31
C ASP A 20 -10.67 16.65 19.42
N ASP A 21 -11.89 16.89 18.93
CA ASP A 21 -12.96 15.87 18.94
C ASP A 21 -12.57 14.53 18.27
N ILE A 22 -11.88 14.58 17.12
CA ILE A 22 -11.51 13.35 16.39
C ILE A 22 -10.29 12.67 17.00
N ILE A 23 -9.36 13.44 17.56
CA ILE A 23 -8.22 12.88 18.28
C ILE A 23 -8.73 12.25 19.58
N ASP A 24 -9.56 12.93 20.35
CA ASP A 24 -10.14 12.42 21.60
C ASP A 24 -10.94 11.13 21.35
N TRP A 25 -11.73 11.08 20.27
CA TRP A 25 -12.37 9.84 19.84
C TRP A 25 -11.38 8.69 19.64
N PHE A 26 -10.29 8.94 18.90
CA PHE A 26 -9.28 7.91 18.62
C PHE A 26 -8.49 7.54 19.88
N GLU A 27 -8.11 8.52 20.69
CA GLU A 27 -7.41 8.35 21.95
C GLU A 27 -8.25 7.50 22.92
N ASN A 28 -9.56 7.71 23.00
CA ASN A 28 -10.48 6.89 23.79
C ASN A 28 -10.60 5.46 23.24
N ALA A 29 -10.70 5.31 21.91
CA ALA A 29 -10.74 4.00 21.27
C ALA A 29 -9.45 3.19 21.51
N CYS A 30 -8.30 3.87 21.65
CA CYS A 30 -7.02 3.24 21.92
C CYS A 30 -6.81 2.83 23.38
N GLU A 31 -7.52 3.41 24.35
CA GLU A 31 -7.36 3.05 25.77
C GLU A 31 -7.70 1.58 26.05
N ASN A 32 -8.76 1.08 25.42
CA ASN A 32 -9.18 -0.31 25.52
C ASN A 32 -9.38 -0.93 24.13
N ALA A 33 -8.33 -0.86 23.31
CA ALA A 33 -8.37 -1.31 21.92
C ALA A 33 -8.80 -2.79 21.78
N GLY A 34 -8.44 -3.65 22.73
CA GLY A 34 -8.89 -5.04 22.77
C GLY A 34 -10.41 -5.17 22.89
N HIS A 35 -11.02 -4.48 23.85
CA HIS A 35 -12.48 -4.47 23.98
C HIS A 35 -13.17 -3.87 22.75
N VAL A 36 -12.63 -2.76 22.21
CA VAL A 36 -13.15 -2.13 21.00
C VAL A 36 -13.15 -3.11 19.83
N GLN A 37 -12.07 -3.88 19.65
CA GLN A 37 -11.98 -4.91 18.61
C GLN A 37 -13.04 -6.00 18.75
N THR A 38 -13.24 -6.53 19.96
CA THR A 38 -14.28 -7.53 20.22
C THR A 38 -15.68 -6.96 19.93
N GLN A 39 -15.95 -5.69 20.27
CA GLN A 39 -17.21 -5.03 19.92
C GLN A 39 -17.35 -4.78 18.40
N THR A 40 -16.28 -4.39 17.72
CA THR A 40 -16.27 -4.21 16.26
C THR A 40 -16.58 -5.53 15.55
N LEU A 41 -15.99 -6.65 15.98
CA LEU A 41 -16.33 -7.97 15.44
C LEU A 41 -17.79 -8.30 15.68
N ARG A 42 -18.30 -8.07 16.91
CA ARG A 42 -19.72 -8.27 17.22
C ARG A 42 -20.63 -7.48 16.28
N GLN A 43 -20.33 -6.21 16.01
CA GLN A 43 -21.11 -5.40 15.07
C GLN A 43 -21.08 -5.95 13.64
N ILE A 44 -19.91 -6.37 13.16
CA ILE A 44 -19.76 -6.99 11.82
C ILE A 44 -20.62 -8.26 11.73
N LEU A 45 -20.56 -9.12 12.75
CA LEU A 45 -21.32 -10.37 12.77
C LEU A 45 -22.82 -10.13 12.96
N GLN A 46 -23.24 -9.20 13.82
CA GLN A 46 -24.65 -8.84 13.96
C GLN A 46 -25.24 -8.31 12.66
N LEU A 47 -24.47 -7.55 11.89
CA LEU A 47 -24.87 -7.08 10.57
C LEU A 47 -24.93 -8.24 9.57
N ASN A 48 -23.90 -9.09 9.53
CA ASN A 48 -23.69 -10.00 8.41
C ASN A 48 -24.00 -11.47 8.68
N TYR A 49 -24.41 -11.89 9.87
CA TYR A 49 -24.58 -13.33 10.20
C TYR A 49 -25.51 -14.08 9.22
N GLY A 50 -26.45 -13.38 8.60
CA GLY A 50 -27.41 -13.94 7.64
C GLY A 50 -26.88 -14.10 6.20
N VAL A 51 -25.64 -13.73 5.91
CA VAL A 51 -25.08 -13.81 4.55
C VAL A 51 -24.69 -15.25 4.18
N GLU A 52 -24.68 -15.58 2.89
CA GLU A 52 -24.39 -16.94 2.40
C GLU A 52 -23.05 -17.48 2.91
N TYR A 53 -22.01 -16.65 2.90
CA TYR A 53 -20.68 -17.05 3.35
C TYR A 53 -20.64 -17.45 4.84
N LEU A 54 -21.18 -16.62 5.74
CA LEU A 54 -21.17 -16.94 7.18
C LEU A 54 -22.10 -18.10 7.52
N LYS A 55 -23.23 -18.23 6.83
CA LYS A 55 -24.14 -19.38 6.98
C LYS A 55 -23.44 -20.71 6.72
N LYS A 56 -22.53 -20.77 5.74
CA LYS A 56 -21.74 -21.96 5.44
C LYS A 56 -20.94 -22.45 6.64
N TRP A 57 -20.43 -21.54 7.47
CA TRP A 57 -19.54 -21.87 8.58
C TRP A 57 -20.28 -22.07 9.90
N PHE A 58 -21.32 -21.29 10.18
CA PHE A 58 -22.10 -21.47 11.42
C PHE A 58 -23.05 -22.68 11.40
N GLY A 59 -23.25 -23.33 10.24
CA GLY A 59 -23.94 -24.62 10.11
C GLY A 59 -25.39 -24.65 10.57
N GLU A 60 -25.88 -25.85 10.92
CA GLU A 60 -27.25 -26.11 11.41
C GLU A 60 -27.50 -25.60 12.85
N GLN A 61 -26.45 -25.23 13.60
CA GLN A 61 -26.60 -24.65 14.96
C GLN A 61 -27.13 -23.20 14.94
N ARG A 62 -27.31 -22.62 13.75
CA ARG A 62 -27.80 -21.26 13.52
C ARG A 62 -29.08 -20.93 14.28
N ASP A 63 -30.06 -21.84 14.31
CA ASP A 63 -31.36 -21.56 14.91
C ASP A 63 -31.30 -21.51 16.45
N ASN A 64 -30.23 -22.05 17.04
CA ASN A 64 -29.97 -22.00 18.48
C ASN A 64 -28.94 -20.93 18.89
N LEU A 65 -28.20 -20.36 17.92
CA LEU A 65 -27.20 -19.33 18.16
C LEU A 65 -27.86 -17.94 18.19
N ASN A 66 -28.14 -17.43 19.39
CA ASN A 66 -28.57 -16.04 19.56
C ASN A 66 -27.38 -15.07 19.44
N ILE A 67 -26.84 -14.93 18.23
CA ILE A 67 -25.69 -14.04 17.91
C ILE A 67 -25.98 -12.59 18.34
N GLN A 68 -27.24 -12.16 18.32
CA GLN A 68 -27.61 -10.80 18.68
C GLN A 68 -27.34 -10.49 20.17
N ASN A 69 -27.60 -11.47 21.05
CA ASN A 69 -27.48 -11.32 22.50
C ASN A 69 -26.25 -12.00 23.12
N MET A 70 -25.44 -12.68 22.30
CA MET A 70 -24.24 -13.36 22.77
C MET A 70 -23.21 -12.36 23.32
N ASP A 71 -22.50 -12.76 24.39
CA ASP A 71 -21.35 -12.00 24.89
C ASP A 71 -20.28 -11.85 23.79
N ALA A 72 -19.64 -10.70 23.75
CA ALA A 72 -18.76 -10.34 22.66
C ALA A 72 -17.50 -11.23 22.62
N CYS A 73 -16.92 -11.59 23.78
CA CYS A 73 -15.75 -12.46 23.86
C CYS A 73 -16.10 -13.91 23.48
N ALA A 74 -17.28 -14.38 23.90
CA ALA A 74 -17.78 -15.69 23.51
C ALA A 74 -18.01 -15.76 21.99
N LEU A 75 -18.56 -14.69 21.40
CA LEU A 75 -18.81 -14.60 19.96
C LEU A 75 -17.49 -14.56 19.15
N GLU A 76 -16.48 -13.84 19.64
CA GLU A 76 -15.13 -13.83 19.07
C GLU A 76 -14.49 -15.21 19.09
N SER A 77 -14.61 -15.94 20.21
CA SER A 77 -14.12 -17.31 20.34
C SER A 77 -14.80 -18.26 19.35
N LEU A 78 -16.13 -18.18 19.24
CA LEU A 78 -16.91 -18.97 18.28
C LEU A 78 -16.51 -18.65 16.83
N PHE A 79 -16.37 -17.37 16.50
CA PHE A 79 -15.99 -16.94 15.16
C PHE A 79 -14.61 -17.47 14.76
N THR A 80 -13.61 -17.28 15.63
CA THR A 80 -12.22 -17.69 15.37
C THR A 80 -12.02 -19.20 15.35
N SER A 81 -12.87 -19.99 16.04
CA SER A 81 -12.85 -21.45 15.99
C SER A 81 -13.58 -22.05 14.79
N THR A 82 -14.49 -21.30 14.16
CA THR A 82 -15.43 -21.84 13.17
C THR A 82 -15.17 -21.33 11.76
N VAL A 83 -14.90 -20.03 11.60
CA VAL A 83 -14.62 -19.42 10.30
C VAL A 83 -13.14 -19.58 9.99
N PRO A 84 -12.74 -20.16 8.84
CA PRO A 84 -11.32 -20.35 8.51
C PRO A 84 -10.66 -19.05 8.07
N LEU A 85 -9.31 -19.04 8.10
CA LEU A 85 -8.53 -18.05 7.38
C LEU A 85 -8.81 -18.15 5.88
N ALA A 86 -9.00 -17.01 5.21
CA ALA A 86 -9.33 -16.94 3.80
C ALA A 86 -8.29 -16.13 3.02
N SER A 87 -7.95 -16.59 1.82
CA SER A 87 -7.27 -15.82 0.80
C SER A 87 -8.28 -15.14 -0.13
N HIS A 88 -7.79 -14.32 -1.06
CA HIS A 88 -8.67 -13.75 -2.09
C HIS A 88 -9.31 -14.83 -2.98
N ALA A 89 -8.58 -15.90 -3.30
CA ALA A 89 -9.10 -16.97 -4.14
C ALA A 89 -10.32 -17.68 -3.52
N ASP A 90 -10.40 -17.72 -2.19
CA ASP A 90 -11.51 -18.36 -1.46
C ASP A 90 -12.79 -17.50 -1.51
N LEU A 91 -12.65 -16.19 -1.63
CA LEU A 91 -13.77 -15.23 -1.69
C LEU A 91 -14.15 -14.84 -3.12
N ASP A 92 -13.25 -15.02 -4.09
CA ASP A 92 -13.45 -14.64 -5.50
C ASP A 92 -14.75 -15.23 -6.09
N PRO A 93 -15.15 -16.49 -5.84
CA PRO A 93 -16.43 -17.00 -6.37
C PRO A 93 -17.66 -16.19 -5.96
N TYR A 94 -17.68 -15.68 -4.72
CA TYR A 94 -18.76 -14.82 -4.23
C TYR A 94 -18.68 -13.42 -4.85
N ILE A 95 -17.45 -12.89 -4.98
CA ILE A 95 -17.20 -11.56 -5.55
C ILE A 95 -17.55 -11.54 -7.05
N GLN A 96 -17.25 -12.60 -7.80
CA GLN A 96 -17.62 -12.73 -9.22
C GLN A 96 -19.13 -12.83 -9.39
N ARG A 97 -19.84 -13.58 -8.52
CA ARG A 97 -21.32 -13.59 -8.53
C ARG A 97 -21.91 -12.20 -8.32
N ILE A 98 -21.38 -11.44 -7.35
CA ILE A 98 -21.76 -10.04 -7.12
C ILE A 98 -21.47 -9.21 -8.38
N ALA A 99 -20.28 -9.35 -8.96
CA ALA A 99 -19.88 -8.64 -10.18
C ALA A 99 -20.79 -8.96 -11.37
N ASP A 100 -21.29 -10.19 -11.47
CA ASP A 100 -22.22 -10.66 -12.51
C ASP A 100 -23.68 -10.26 -12.26
N GLY A 101 -23.99 -9.67 -11.10
CA GLY A 101 -25.29 -9.08 -10.79
C GLY A 101 -26.15 -9.89 -9.81
N ASP A 102 -25.58 -10.88 -9.12
CA ASP A 102 -26.26 -11.57 -8.02
C ASP A 102 -26.54 -10.59 -6.87
N LYS A 103 -27.82 -10.40 -6.55
CA LYS A 103 -28.30 -9.49 -5.50
C LYS A 103 -28.51 -10.17 -4.15
N ALA A 104 -28.26 -11.48 -4.05
CA ALA A 104 -28.33 -12.18 -2.79
C ALA A 104 -27.30 -11.61 -1.79
N PRO A 105 -27.56 -11.67 -0.48
CA PRO A 105 -26.59 -11.24 0.53
C PRO A 105 -25.47 -12.29 0.65
N LEU A 106 -24.48 -12.23 -0.25
CA LEU A 106 -23.41 -13.22 -0.34
C LEU A 106 -22.33 -13.02 0.72
N LEU A 107 -21.81 -11.79 0.80
CA LEU A 107 -20.71 -11.43 1.69
C LEU A 107 -21.12 -10.39 2.74
N THR A 108 -22.07 -9.50 2.44
CA THR A 108 -22.59 -8.49 3.36
C THR A 108 -24.09 -8.31 3.14
N GLN A 109 -24.82 -7.88 4.16
CA GLN A 109 -26.24 -7.51 4.03
C GLN A 109 -26.40 -6.16 3.30
N GLN A 110 -25.36 -5.33 3.27
CA GLN A 110 -25.42 -4.07 2.55
C GLN A 110 -25.34 -4.31 1.04
N PRO A 111 -26.22 -3.68 0.24
CA PRO A 111 -26.12 -3.76 -1.21
C PRO A 111 -24.75 -3.24 -1.70
N ILE A 112 -24.04 -4.06 -2.46
CA ILE A 112 -22.78 -3.66 -3.09
C ILE A 112 -23.11 -3.03 -4.43
N THR A 113 -22.93 -1.72 -4.56
CA THR A 113 -23.11 -0.97 -5.81
C THR A 113 -21.80 -0.76 -6.57
N THR A 114 -20.67 -0.98 -5.88
CA THR A 114 -19.34 -0.57 -6.32
C THR A 114 -18.29 -1.61 -5.93
N LEU A 115 -17.39 -1.95 -6.86
CA LEU A 115 -16.24 -2.83 -6.61
C LEU A 115 -14.94 -2.07 -6.87
N SER A 116 -14.09 -2.00 -5.84
CA SER A 116 -12.77 -1.42 -5.95
C SER A 116 -11.77 -2.40 -6.55
N LEU A 117 -10.88 -1.88 -7.40
CA LEU A 117 -9.72 -2.60 -7.94
C LEU A 117 -8.55 -2.45 -6.98
N SER A 118 -8.05 -3.59 -6.49
CA SER A 118 -6.80 -3.65 -5.74
C SER A 118 -5.60 -3.64 -6.69
N SER A 119 -4.52 -2.99 -6.26
CA SER A 119 -3.23 -3.06 -6.95
C SER A 119 -2.56 -4.44 -6.79
N GLY A 120 -2.98 -5.24 -5.82
CA GLY A 120 -2.53 -6.62 -5.68
C GLY A 120 -3.20 -7.52 -6.71
N THR A 121 -2.43 -8.34 -7.41
CA THR A 121 -2.94 -9.31 -8.38
C THR A 121 -2.98 -10.73 -7.80
N THR A 122 -3.96 -11.52 -8.20
CA THR A 122 -3.92 -13.00 -8.11
C THR A 122 -3.82 -13.49 -9.55
N ASP A 123 -2.80 -14.29 -9.89
CA ASP A 123 -2.59 -14.84 -11.24
C ASP A 123 -2.61 -13.77 -12.37
N GLY A 124 -2.08 -12.58 -12.07
CA GLY A 124 -2.00 -11.48 -13.04
C GLY A 124 -3.29 -10.67 -13.24
N ARG A 125 -4.39 -10.97 -12.54
CA ARG A 125 -5.65 -10.20 -12.58
C ARG A 125 -5.81 -9.32 -11.35
N GLN A 126 -6.31 -8.10 -11.54
CA GLN A 126 -6.64 -7.19 -10.43
C GLN A 126 -7.81 -7.76 -9.61
N LYS A 127 -7.68 -7.69 -8.28
CA LYS A 127 -8.69 -8.19 -7.35
C LYS A 127 -9.85 -7.21 -7.24
N TYR A 128 -11.08 -7.71 -7.34
CA TYR A 128 -12.27 -6.94 -6.97
C TYR A 128 -12.48 -6.97 -5.46
N VAL A 129 -12.76 -5.83 -4.87
CA VAL A 129 -13.02 -5.68 -3.44
C VAL A 129 -14.32 -4.89 -3.23
N PRO A 130 -15.30 -5.42 -2.49
CA PRO A 130 -16.52 -4.69 -2.17
C PRO A 130 -16.27 -3.32 -1.55
N PHE A 131 -16.89 -2.27 -2.10
CA PHE A 131 -16.84 -0.91 -1.60
C PHE A 131 -18.26 -0.44 -1.23
N THR A 132 -18.46 -0.04 0.02
CA THR A 132 -19.76 0.42 0.54
C THR A 132 -19.65 1.82 1.17
N GLY A 133 -20.76 2.38 1.63
CA GLY A 133 -20.76 3.65 2.38
C GLY A 133 -19.85 3.60 3.62
N HIS A 134 -19.71 2.44 4.26
CA HIS A 134 -18.76 2.25 5.36
C HIS A 134 -17.31 2.47 4.91
N SER A 135 -16.93 2.01 3.71
CA SER A 135 -15.61 2.25 3.12
C SER A 135 -15.34 3.75 2.92
N ALA A 136 -16.33 4.51 2.44
CA ALA A 136 -16.18 5.96 2.26
C ALA A 136 -16.07 6.70 3.61
N GLN A 137 -16.87 6.30 4.60
CA GLN A 137 -16.87 6.91 5.94
C GLN A 137 -15.56 6.69 6.70
N THR A 138 -15.04 5.45 6.70
CA THR A 138 -13.74 5.14 7.31
C THR A 138 -12.61 5.89 6.61
N THR A 139 -12.67 6.05 5.28
CA THR A 139 -11.72 6.88 4.51
C THR A 139 -11.76 8.35 4.92
N LEU A 140 -12.95 8.92 5.13
CA LEU A 140 -13.07 10.28 5.67
C LEU A 140 -12.49 10.39 7.09
N GLN A 141 -12.76 9.41 7.94
CA GLN A 141 -12.29 9.40 9.32
C GLN A 141 -10.75 9.36 9.39
N ILE A 142 -10.11 8.45 8.66
CA ILE A 142 -8.65 8.33 8.67
C ILE A 142 -7.97 9.59 8.13
N PHE A 143 -8.49 10.18 7.05
CA PHE A 143 -7.91 11.40 6.49
C PHE A 143 -8.07 12.60 7.42
N ARG A 144 -9.22 12.73 8.10
CA ARG A 144 -9.40 13.76 9.12
C ARG A 144 -8.49 13.55 10.33
N LEU A 145 -8.32 12.30 10.78
CA LEU A 145 -7.47 11.97 11.92
C LEU A 145 -5.99 12.23 11.60
N ALA A 146 -5.51 11.79 10.43
CA ALA A 146 -4.14 12.04 9.98
C ALA A 146 -3.87 13.54 9.81
N ALA A 147 -4.84 14.28 9.24
CA ALA A 147 -4.75 15.74 9.15
C ALA A 147 -4.66 16.40 10.54
N ALA A 148 -5.45 15.93 11.52
CA ALA A 148 -5.43 16.45 12.89
C ALA A 148 -4.05 16.28 13.56
N TYR A 149 -3.47 15.08 13.54
CA TYR A 149 -2.13 14.84 14.08
C TYR A 149 -1.06 15.63 13.34
N ARG A 150 -1.11 15.67 12.00
CA ARG A 150 -0.19 16.47 11.18
C ARG A 150 -0.27 17.95 11.54
N SER A 151 -1.47 18.51 11.70
CA SER A 151 -1.66 19.93 12.00
C SER A 151 -1.22 20.33 13.42
N ARG A 152 -1.14 19.39 14.38
CA ARG A 152 -0.53 19.65 15.69
C ARG A 152 0.97 19.92 15.61
N VAL A 153 1.66 19.31 14.64
CA VAL A 153 3.11 19.48 14.43
C VAL A 153 3.41 20.54 13.38
N TYR A 154 2.65 20.54 12.29
CA TYR A 154 2.79 21.43 11.14
C TYR A 154 1.49 22.21 10.93
N PRO A 155 1.27 23.28 11.71
CA PRO A 155 0.04 24.07 11.62
C PRO A 155 -0.05 24.79 10.28
N ILE A 156 -1.22 24.69 9.65
CA ILE A 156 -1.52 25.39 8.39
C ILE A 156 -1.82 26.84 8.74
N ARG A 157 -1.21 27.77 8.00
CA ARG A 157 -1.47 29.21 8.16
C ARG A 157 -2.92 29.54 7.79
N GLU A 158 -3.49 30.56 8.40
CA GLU A 158 -4.81 31.05 8.03
C GLU A 158 -4.84 31.45 6.54
N GLY A 159 -5.85 30.97 5.80
CA GLY A 159 -5.93 31.13 4.34
C GLY A 159 -4.99 30.25 3.52
N GLY A 160 -4.15 29.42 4.16
CA GLY A 160 -3.28 28.47 3.48
C GLY A 160 -4.06 27.38 2.76
N ARG A 161 -3.56 26.95 1.59
CA ARG A 161 -4.12 25.84 0.80
C ARG A 161 -3.14 24.67 0.76
N ILE A 162 -3.65 23.47 0.45
CA ILE A 162 -2.82 22.28 0.25
C ILE A 162 -2.85 21.92 -1.23
N LEU A 163 -1.66 21.83 -1.84
CA LEU A 163 -1.53 21.25 -3.16
C LEU A 163 -1.51 19.72 -3.04
N GLU A 164 -2.63 19.09 -3.41
CA GLU A 164 -2.74 17.63 -3.52
C GLU A 164 -2.75 17.25 -5.00
N LEU A 165 -1.76 16.46 -5.44
CA LEU A 165 -1.72 15.86 -6.77
C LEU A 165 -2.49 14.53 -6.73
N ILE A 166 -3.80 14.60 -6.91
CA ILE A 166 -4.71 13.44 -6.81
C ILE A 166 -5.42 13.17 -8.14
N TYR A 167 -5.51 11.89 -8.49
CA TYR A 167 -5.97 11.45 -9.81
C TYR A 167 -7.04 10.37 -9.65
N SER A 168 -8.21 10.61 -10.24
CA SER A 168 -9.21 9.57 -10.46
C SER A 168 -8.84 8.74 -11.69
N SER A 169 -9.02 7.43 -11.57
CA SER A 169 -8.94 6.49 -12.67
C SER A 169 -10.23 6.48 -13.49
N LYS A 170 -10.15 5.98 -14.73
CA LYS A 170 -11.37 5.61 -15.47
C LYS A 170 -12.17 4.58 -14.66
N GLN A 171 -13.49 4.75 -14.67
CA GLN A 171 -14.43 3.79 -14.13
C GLN A 171 -15.02 2.96 -15.27
N PHE A 172 -15.39 1.72 -14.97
CA PHE A 172 -16.12 0.87 -15.91
C PHE A 172 -17.28 0.17 -15.19
N LYS A 173 -18.01 -0.66 -15.94
CA LYS A 173 -19.14 -1.41 -15.43
C LYS A 173 -18.84 -2.90 -15.50
N THR A 174 -19.18 -3.63 -14.45
CA THR A 174 -19.19 -5.09 -14.51
C THR A 174 -20.34 -5.60 -15.39
N LYS A 175 -20.36 -6.90 -15.67
CA LYS A 175 -21.47 -7.57 -16.37
C LYS A 175 -22.81 -7.36 -15.63
N GLY A 176 -22.80 -7.36 -14.30
CA GLY A 176 -23.95 -7.05 -13.45
C GLY A 176 -24.29 -5.57 -13.30
N GLY A 177 -23.56 -4.67 -13.98
CA GLY A 177 -23.82 -3.22 -13.96
C GLY A 177 -23.24 -2.46 -12.75
N LEU A 178 -22.41 -3.10 -11.93
CA LEU A 178 -21.74 -2.45 -10.80
C LEU A 178 -20.64 -1.51 -11.29
N THR A 179 -20.48 -0.37 -10.61
CA THR A 179 -19.37 0.55 -10.92
C THR A 179 -18.06 -0.04 -10.42
N THR A 180 -17.03 -0.01 -11.25
CA THR A 180 -15.67 -0.44 -10.90
C THR A 180 -14.67 0.68 -11.11
N GLY A 181 -13.64 0.70 -10.27
CA GLY A 181 -12.59 1.71 -10.28
C GLY A 181 -11.67 1.50 -9.09
N THR A 182 -10.73 2.39 -8.84
CA THR A 182 -9.93 2.29 -7.61
C THR A 182 -10.71 2.81 -6.39
N ALA A 183 -10.37 2.34 -5.20
CA ALA A 183 -10.98 2.84 -3.96
C ALA A 183 -10.86 4.36 -3.82
N THR A 184 -9.73 4.94 -4.23
CA THR A 184 -9.52 6.39 -4.22
C THR A 184 -10.44 7.11 -5.20
N THR A 185 -10.63 6.57 -6.41
CA THR A 185 -11.58 7.12 -7.39
C THR A 185 -13.00 7.12 -6.84
N HIS A 186 -13.43 6.01 -6.20
CA HIS A 186 -14.75 5.95 -5.57
C HIS A 186 -14.89 6.94 -4.42
N TYR A 187 -13.84 7.11 -3.62
CA TYR A 187 -13.83 8.11 -2.56
C TYR A 187 -13.89 9.54 -3.12
N PHE A 188 -13.11 9.88 -4.15
CA PHE A 188 -13.14 11.22 -4.75
C PHE A 188 -14.52 11.56 -5.33
N ALA A 189 -15.26 10.56 -5.82
CA ALA A 189 -16.64 10.72 -6.29
C ALA A 189 -17.70 10.72 -5.15
N SER A 190 -17.31 10.51 -3.89
CA SER A 190 -18.23 10.36 -2.76
C SER A 190 -18.60 11.69 -2.10
N GLN A 191 -19.74 11.73 -1.41
CA GLN A 191 -20.14 12.87 -0.60
C GLN A 191 -19.15 13.11 0.56
N GLU A 192 -18.55 12.03 1.07
CA GLU A 192 -17.54 12.07 2.11
C GLU A 192 -16.29 12.87 1.71
N PHE A 193 -15.88 12.80 0.44
CA PHE A 193 -14.77 13.65 -0.05
C PHE A 193 -15.15 15.12 -0.08
N LYS A 194 -16.38 15.46 -0.50
CA LYS A 194 -16.89 16.85 -0.44
C LYS A 194 -16.88 17.36 1.01
N ILE A 195 -17.34 16.55 1.95
CA ILE A 195 -17.29 16.84 3.39
C ILE A 195 -15.84 17.02 3.88
N LYS A 196 -14.88 16.22 3.42
CA LYS A 196 -13.45 16.39 3.76
C LYS A 196 -12.96 17.76 3.34
N GLN A 197 -13.21 18.15 2.08
CA GLN A 197 -12.77 19.44 1.53
C GLN A 197 -13.32 20.61 2.36
N GLU A 198 -14.63 20.61 2.62
CA GLU A 198 -15.30 21.65 3.41
C GLU A 198 -14.80 21.73 4.86
N LYS A 199 -14.67 20.58 5.54
CA LYS A 199 -14.38 20.55 6.97
C LYS A 199 -12.92 20.80 7.32
N THR A 200 -11.98 20.33 6.50
CA THR A 200 -10.54 20.47 6.76
C THR A 200 -9.99 21.83 6.31
N LYS A 201 -10.80 22.64 5.60
CA LYS A 201 -10.35 23.85 4.88
C LYS A 201 -9.12 23.61 3.99
N SER A 202 -8.80 22.35 3.74
CA SER A 202 -7.69 21.89 2.91
C SER A 202 -8.26 21.70 1.52
N PHE A 203 -8.60 22.82 0.88
CA PHE A 203 -9.04 22.81 -0.50
C PHE A 203 -7.88 22.32 -1.35
N THR A 204 -8.11 21.22 -2.07
CA THR A 204 -7.28 20.87 -3.21
C THR A 204 -7.22 22.10 -4.11
N CYS A 205 -6.01 22.53 -4.51
CA CYS A 205 -5.88 23.62 -5.50
C CYS A 205 -6.56 23.28 -6.84
N SER A 206 -6.93 22.02 -7.04
CA SER A 206 -7.50 21.51 -8.28
C SER A 206 -8.99 21.18 -8.11
N PRO A 207 -9.82 21.62 -9.06
CA PRO A 207 -11.26 21.40 -9.02
C PRO A 207 -11.62 19.96 -9.39
N GLU A 208 -12.87 19.56 -9.15
CA GLU A 208 -13.35 18.18 -9.33
C GLU A 208 -13.11 17.71 -10.77
N GLU A 209 -13.31 18.58 -11.76
CA GLU A 209 -13.14 18.31 -13.19
C GLU A 209 -11.70 17.94 -13.55
N VAL A 210 -10.71 18.53 -12.85
CA VAL A 210 -9.29 18.20 -13.04
C VAL A 210 -8.98 16.85 -12.41
N ILE A 211 -9.53 16.57 -11.22
CA ILE A 211 -9.33 15.29 -10.52
C ILE A 211 -9.98 14.15 -11.29
N SER A 212 -11.17 14.38 -11.86
CA SER A 212 -12.01 13.37 -12.53
C SER A 212 -11.77 13.25 -14.04
N SER A 213 -10.80 13.96 -14.61
CA SER A 213 -10.62 14.04 -16.08
C SER A 213 -10.36 12.68 -16.75
N GLY A 214 -9.75 11.74 -16.03
CA GLY A 214 -9.35 10.43 -16.55
C GLY A 214 -8.15 10.45 -17.50
N ASP A 215 -7.62 11.63 -17.87
CA ASP A 215 -6.36 11.82 -18.58
C ASP A 215 -5.32 12.41 -17.61
N TYR A 216 -4.40 11.55 -17.17
CA TYR A 216 -3.41 11.95 -16.19
C TYR A 216 -2.44 13.04 -16.68
N LYS A 217 -2.19 13.15 -18.00
CA LYS A 217 -1.27 14.16 -18.55
C LYS A 217 -1.92 15.54 -18.49
N GLN A 218 -3.19 15.61 -18.89
CA GLN A 218 -3.99 16.84 -18.78
C GLN A 218 -4.23 17.22 -17.32
N SER A 219 -4.63 16.26 -16.48
CA SER A 219 -4.81 16.50 -15.04
C SER A 219 -3.53 17.05 -14.42
N ASN A 220 -2.37 16.42 -14.66
CA ASN A 220 -1.09 16.87 -14.11
C ASN A 220 -0.73 18.28 -14.58
N TYR A 221 -0.94 18.60 -15.86
CA TYR A 221 -0.74 19.95 -16.36
C TYR A 221 -1.64 20.97 -15.65
N CYS A 222 -2.94 20.66 -15.50
CA CYS A 222 -3.90 21.52 -14.83
C CYS A 222 -3.62 21.66 -13.33
N HIS A 223 -3.22 20.58 -12.65
CA HIS A 223 -2.80 20.63 -11.24
C HIS A 223 -1.67 21.66 -11.04
N LEU A 224 -0.64 21.61 -11.90
CA LEU A 224 0.51 22.51 -11.86
C LEU A 224 0.19 23.93 -12.35
N LEU A 225 -0.73 24.09 -13.30
CA LEU A 225 -1.15 25.41 -13.79
C LEU A 225 -1.90 26.19 -12.70
N LEU A 226 -2.84 25.53 -12.02
CA LEU A 226 -3.62 26.13 -10.94
C LEU A 226 -2.77 26.49 -9.72
N GLU A 227 -1.65 25.77 -9.51
CA GLU A 227 -0.62 26.19 -8.55
C GLU A 227 0.01 27.53 -8.96
N LYS A 228 0.38 27.69 -10.23
CA LYS A 228 1.03 28.92 -10.72
C LYS A 228 0.13 30.14 -10.60
N GLU A 229 -1.17 30.02 -10.86
CA GLU A 229 -2.13 31.12 -10.70
C GLU A 229 -2.25 31.60 -9.24
N LEU A 230 -2.09 30.70 -8.26
CA LEU A 230 -2.05 31.05 -6.83
C LEU A 230 -0.74 31.73 -6.40
N LEU A 231 0.34 31.59 -7.19
CA LEU A 231 1.67 32.13 -6.92
C LEU A 231 2.03 33.37 -7.75
N VAL A 232 1.08 33.95 -8.49
CA VAL A 232 1.30 35.20 -9.24
C VAL A 232 1.34 36.41 -8.29
N GLN A 233 2.45 36.53 -7.56
CA GLN A 233 3.14 37.78 -7.31
C GLN A 233 4.53 37.65 -7.95
N GLU A 234 4.62 38.01 -9.24
CA GLU A 234 5.79 38.41 -10.08
C GLU A 234 7.17 37.70 -9.99
N SER A 235 7.43 36.81 -9.05
CA SER A 235 8.80 36.37 -8.69
C SER A 235 9.26 35.06 -9.33
N ILE A 236 8.34 34.25 -9.89
CA ILE A 236 8.68 32.93 -10.47
C ILE A 236 9.20 33.07 -11.90
N TYR A 237 8.66 34.00 -12.70
CA TYR A 237 9.04 34.13 -14.12
C TYR A 237 10.53 34.47 -14.30
N ARG A 238 11.10 35.32 -13.43
CA ARG A 238 12.55 35.64 -13.44
C ARG A 238 13.44 34.55 -12.84
N LYS A 239 12.91 33.62 -12.03
CA LYS A 239 13.67 32.48 -11.48
C LYS A 239 13.79 31.33 -12.47
N CYS A 240 12.77 31.09 -13.31
CA CYS A 240 12.80 30.03 -14.32
C CYS A 240 13.81 30.29 -15.46
N GLU A 241 14.12 31.54 -15.79
CA GLU A 241 15.09 31.88 -16.84
C GLU A 241 16.56 31.86 -16.41
N LYS A 242 16.85 31.86 -15.09
CA LYS A 242 18.23 32.01 -14.57
C LYS A 242 18.69 30.90 -13.61
N LEU A 243 17.91 29.84 -13.39
CA LEU A 243 18.27 28.77 -12.46
C LEU A 243 18.05 27.39 -13.08
N SER A 244 19.14 26.63 -13.20
CA SER A 244 19.09 25.17 -13.09
C SER A 244 18.44 24.82 -11.75
N TRP A 245 17.16 24.45 -11.80
CA TRP A 245 16.30 23.92 -10.73
C TRP A 245 16.54 24.47 -9.31
N LYS A 246 15.97 25.64 -9.01
CA LYS A 246 15.62 26.06 -7.63
C LYS A 246 14.32 26.87 -7.61
N SER A 247 13.19 26.18 -7.52
CA SER A 247 11.93 26.75 -7.05
C SER A 247 11.29 25.79 -6.04
N SER A 248 11.40 26.12 -4.76
CA SER A 248 10.65 25.49 -3.68
C SER A 248 9.16 25.78 -3.86
N PRO A 249 8.27 24.77 -3.90
CA PRO A 249 6.84 25.03 -3.77
C PRO A 249 6.56 25.45 -2.32
N PRO A 250 5.66 26.43 -2.08
CA PRO A 250 5.23 26.73 -0.73
C PRO A 250 4.24 25.69 -0.20
N THR A 251 4.24 25.57 1.12
CA THR A 251 3.22 24.97 2.01
C THR A 251 3.17 23.43 2.17
N GLN A 252 3.97 22.99 3.16
CA GLN A 252 3.78 21.98 4.22
C GLN A 252 3.27 20.57 3.88
N ALA A 253 4.20 19.63 4.08
CA ALA A 253 4.03 18.17 4.16
C ALA A 253 3.59 17.49 2.86
N TRP A 254 4.59 17.15 2.04
CA TRP A 254 4.41 16.19 0.96
C TRP A 254 4.17 14.80 1.54
N HIS A 255 3.17 14.09 0.99
CA HIS A 255 2.74 12.75 1.41
C HIS A 255 3.16 11.63 0.44
N PRO A 256 4.43 11.19 0.42
CA PRO A 256 4.76 9.87 -0.08
C PRO A 256 4.49 8.84 1.02
N LYS A 257 3.78 7.75 0.69
CA LYS A 257 3.82 6.51 1.48
C LYS A 257 5.26 5.99 1.45
N SER A 258 6.13 6.43 2.36
CA SER A 258 7.58 6.34 2.25
C SER A 258 8.18 5.00 2.74
N LYS A 259 7.35 3.97 2.93
CA LYS A 259 7.74 2.62 3.34
C LYS A 259 7.39 1.57 2.29
N GLY A 260 8.14 0.48 2.26
CA GLY A 260 8.08 -0.53 1.21
C GLY A 260 8.73 -0.06 -0.09
N SER A 261 8.17 -0.44 -1.23
CA SER A 261 8.71 -0.17 -2.58
C SER A 261 8.97 1.31 -2.92
N MET A 262 8.43 2.25 -2.12
CA MET A 262 8.63 3.69 -2.29
C MET A 262 9.86 4.25 -1.57
N GLN A 263 10.49 3.49 -0.68
CA GLN A 263 11.67 3.94 0.07
C GLN A 263 12.83 4.35 -0.86
N HIS A 264 12.93 3.73 -2.03
CA HIS A 264 13.92 4.08 -3.05
C HIS A 264 13.84 5.54 -3.52
N TYR A 265 12.62 6.09 -3.63
CA TYR A 265 12.44 7.47 -4.08
C TYR A 265 12.81 8.50 -2.99
N LEU A 266 13.05 8.07 -1.75
CA LEU A 266 13.31 8.97 -0.62
C LEU A 266 14.53 9.87 -0.85
N LYS A 267 15.59 9.36 -1.48
CA LYS A 267 16.78 10.16 -1.82
C LYS A 267 16.44 11.28 -2.80
N LYS A 268 15.69 10.98 -3.87
CA LYS A 268 15.23 11.95 -4.87
C LYS A 268 14.24 12.95 -4.25
N LEU A 269 13.32 12.47 -3.43
CA LEU A 269 12.36 13.31 -2.71
C LEU A 269 13.05 14.30 -1.78
N ARG A 270 14.07 13.87 -1.01
CA ARG A 270 14.86 14.77 -0.15
C ARG A 270 15.61 15.83 -0.96
N HIS A 271 16.16 15.45 -2.12
CA HIS A 271 16.83 16.40 -3.00
C HIS A 271 15.89 17.55 -3.44
N TYR A 272 14.67 17.21 -3.87
CA TYR A 272 13.69 18.23 -4.31
C TYR A 272 12.99 18.95 -3.16
N ALA A 273 12.73 18.27 -2.04
CA ALA A 273 12.09 18.84 -0.86
C ALA A 273 13.02 19.80 -0.10
N GLY A 274 14.34 19.64 -0.23
CA GLY A 274 15.31 20.40 0.55
C GLY A 274 15.16 20.10 2.05
N GLU A 275 14.87 21.14 2.84
CA GLU A 275 14.66 21.03 4.28
C GLU A 275 13.21 20.70 4.68
N LEU A 276 12.31 20.55 3.72
CA LEU A 276 10.90 20.27 4.02
C LEU A 276 10.73 18.86 4.62
N PRO A 277 9.91 18.72 5.68
CA PRO A 277 9.63 17.42 6.28
C PRO A 277 8.81 16.55 5.31
N LEU A 278 9.23 15.29 5.17
CA LEU A 278 8.54 14.26 4.41
C LEU A 278 7.69 13.43 5.37
N VAL A 279 6.37 13.38 5.15
CA VAL A 279 5.42 12.83 6.12
C VAL A 279 4.58 11.74 5.48
N SER A 280 4.63 10.51 6.03
CA SER A 280 3.62 9.48 5.75
C SER A 280 2.44 9.66 6.72
N ALA A 281 1.23 9.83 6.21
CA ALA A 281 0.05 10.15 7.03
C ALA A 281 -0.67 8.91 7.58
N ASP A 282 -0.84 7.89 6.74
CA ASP A 282 -1.75 6.78 6.98
C ASP A 282 -1.26 5.49 6.30
N TYR A 283 -1.81 4.38 6.79
CA TYR A 283 -1.55 3.03 6.29
C TYR A 283 -2.87 2.29 6.08
N GLY A 284 -3.01 1.68 4.90
CA GLY A 284 -4.19 0.94 4.50
C GLY A 284 -4.07 0.36 3.10
N SER A 285 -5.07 -0.44 2.74
CA SER A 285 -5.23 -1.09 1.45
C SER A 285 -6.62 -0.84 0.87
N THR A 286 -6.91 -1.43 -0.29
CA THR A 286 -8.26 -1.41 -0.87
C THR A 286 -9.27 -2.15 0.01
N GLU A 287 -8.83 -3.19 0.71
CA GLU A 287 -9.63 -4.02 1.61
C GLU A 287 -10.03 -3.27 2.89
N SER A 288 -9.12 -2.50 3.50
CA SER A 288 -9.43 -1.63 4.63
C SER A 288 -8.30 -0.62 4.96
N TRP A 289 -8.67 0.47 5.62
CA TRP A 289 -7.71 1.31 6.33
C TRP A 289 -7.25 0.60 7.60
N ILE A 290 -5.98 0.77 7.99
CA ILE A 290 -5.36 0.03 9.09
C ILE A 290 -4.92 0.97 10.20
N GLY A 291 -4.11 1.98 9.90
CA GLY A 291 -3.50 2.80 10.94
C GLY A 291 -3.15 4.22 10.52
N VAL A 292 -2.99 5.09 11.52
CA VAL A 292 -2.63 6.49 11.36
C VAL A 292 -1.24 6.77 11.92
N ASN A 293 -0.49 7.67 11.29
CA ASN A 293 0.75 8.17 11.86
C ASN A 293 0.46 9.24 12.93
N VAL A 294 0.60 8.85 14.20
CA VAL A 294 0.46 9.75 15.36
C VAL A 294 1.72 10.58 15.63
N ASP A 295 2.84 10.23 15.00
CA ASP A 295 4.16 10.83 15.17
C ASP A 295 4.69 11.46 13.85
N PRO A 296 4.01 12.46 13.25
CA PRO A 296 4.35 12.99 11.92
C PRO A 296 5.67 13.77 11.86
N TYR A 297 6.31 14.03 13.01
CA TYR A 297 7.64 14.63 13.10
C TYR A 297 8.77 13.60 12.85
N LEU A 298 8.48 12.31 12.95
CA LEU A 298 9.48 11.27 12.72
C LEU A 298 9.86 11.19 11.24
N PRO A 299 11.14 10.91 10.93
CA PRO A 299 11.58 10.75 9.56
C PRO A 299 10.92 9.51 8.91
N PRO A 300 10.77 9.50 7.58
CA PRO A 300 10.24 8.38 6.79
C PRO A 300 10.70 6.97 7.16
N GLU A 301 11.95 6.80 7.58
CA GLU A 301 12.51 5.50 7.97
C GLU A 301 11.93 4.98 9.29
N LYS A 302 11.57 5.90 10.19
CA LYS A 302 11.09 5.60 11.54
C LYS A 302 9.57 5.68 11.67
N VAL A 303 8.82 5.95 10.60
CA VAL A 303 7.36 6.10 10.70
C VAL A 303 6.69 4.81 11.19
N THR A 304 5.74 4.94 12.10
CA THR A 304 4.92 3.82 12.57
C THR A 304 3.46 4.24 12.52
N PHE A 305 2.56 3.28 12.32
CA PHE A 305 1.13 3.54 12.20
C PHE A 305 0.38 2.90 13.36
N ALA A 306 -0.26 3.71 14.20
CA ALA A 306 -1.12 3.21 15.27
C ALA A 306 -2.42 2.65 14.65
N VAL A 307 -2.74 1.39 14.95
CA VAL A 307 -3.92 0.72 14.39
C VAL A 307 -5.20 1.41 14.88
N VAL A 308 -6.15 1.68 13.98
CA VAL A 308 -7.45 2.24 14.31
C VAL A 308 -8.44 1.10 14.59
N PRO A 309 -8.75 0.79 15.87
CA PRO A 309 -9.42 -0.46 16.25
C PRO A 309 -10.91 -0.50 15.87
N THR A 310 -11.47 0.55 15.26
CA THR A 310 -12.90 0.63 14.93
C THR A 310 -13.19 0.35 13.45
N PHE A 311 -12.18 0.31 12.58
CA PHE A 311 -12.39 0.21 11.12
C PHE A 311 -12.62 -1.22 10.64
N SER A 312 -11.95 -2.19 11.25
CA SER A 312 -12.08 -3.61 10.97
C SER A 312 -11.68 -4.39 12.20
N TYR A 313 -12.06 -5.65 12.28
CA TYR A 313 -11.48 -6.57 13.26
C TYR A 313 -10.17 -7.13 12.71
N TYR A 314 -9.09 -7.02 13.48
CA TYR A 314 -7.73 -7.39 13.08
C TYR A 314 -7.24 -8.57 13.93
N GLU A 315 -6.79 -9.60 13.23
CA GLU A 315 -5.99 -10.69 13.78
C GLU A 315 -4.57 -10.61 13.20
N PHE A 316 -3.62 -11.21 13.88
CA PHE A 316 -2.21 -11.17 13.53
C PHE A 316 -1.63 -12.58 13.57
N ILE A 317 -1.19 -13.11 12.43
CA ILE A 317 -0.52 -14.41 12.35
C ILE A 317 0.95 -14.20 12.75
N PRO A 318 1.45 -14.75 13.87
CA PRO A 318 2.85 -14.63 14.23
C PRO A 318 3.73 -15.30 13.18
N LEU A 319 4.80 -14.61 12.80
CA LEU A 319 5.74 -15.08 11.79
C LEU A 319 7.13 -15.26 12.40
N TYR A 320 7.66 -16.47 12.29
CA TYR A 320 9.02 -16.79 12.72
C TYR A 320 9.87 -17.15 11.52
N ARG A 321 11.00 -16.46 11.33
CA ARG A 321 11.94 -16.81 10.26
C ARG A 321 12.52 -18.19 10.54
N GLN A 322 12.45 -19.10 9.57
CA GLN A 322 13.13 -20.40 9.67
C GLN A 322 14.63 -20.16 9.87
N LYS A 323 15.17 -20.63 11.00
CA LYS A 323 16.60 -20.88 11.14
C LYS A 323 16.82 -22.31 10.70
N GLU A 324 17.42 -22.48 9.52
CA GLU A 324 18.00 -23.76 9.05
C GLU A 324 17.01 -24.94 9.01
N ASP A 325 16.14 -25.03 7.99
CA ASP A 325 15.59 -26.34 7.61
C ASP A 325 15.24 -26.42 6.11
N TYR A 326 15.70 -27.51 5.48
CA TYR A 326 15.95 -27.66 4.04
C TYR A 326 14.72 -28.07 3.18
N HIS A 327 13.48 -28.00 3.67
CA HIS A 327 12.39 -28.80 3.06
C HIS A 327 11.04 -28.12 2.73
N SER A 328 10.90 -26.79 2.71
CA SER A 328 9.69 -26.19 2.09
C SER A 328 9.99 -25.00 1.17
N ALA A 329 9.81 -25.23 -0.13
CA ALA A 329 10.10 -24.31 -1.23
C ALA A 329 9.06 -23.18 -1.44
N ILE A 330 8.19 -22.88 -0.47
CA ILE A 330 7.02 -22.01 -0.73
C ILE A 330 6.84 -20.86 0.29
N ASP A 331 7.40 -20.94 1.50
CA ASP A 331 7.27 -19.84 2.46
C ASP A 331 8.39 -19.72 3.49
N ASP A 332 8.67 -18.49 3.92
CA ASP A 332 9.85 -18.12 4.75
C ASP A 332 9.56 -18.05 6.24
N PHE A 333 8.28 -18.15 6.57
CA PHE A 333 7.80 -17.98 7.92
C PHE A 333 7.15 -19.27 8.39
N ILE A 334 7.59 -19.75 9.55
CA ILE A 334 6.78 -20.64 10.36
C ILE A 334 5.66 -19.77 10.94
N GLU A 335 4.44 -20.10 10.57
CA GLU A 335 3.23 -19.48 11.09
C GLU A 335 2.81 -20.15 12.39
N ASP A 336 2.32 -19.35 13.33
CA ASP A 336 1.53 -19.85 14.46
C ASP A 336 0.07 -19.40 14.33
N LYS A 337 -0.78 -19.80 15.28
CA LYS A 337 -2.19 -19.43 15.30
C LYS A 337 -2.36 -17.91 15.35
N PRO A 338 -3.32 -17.35 14.58
CA PRO A 338 -3.65 -15.93 14.66
C PRO A 338 -3.97 -15.51 16.10
N VAL A 339 -3.44 -14.37 16.51
CA VAL A 339 -3.75 -13.73 17.79
C VAL A 339 -4.53 -12.45 17.58
N PRO A 340 -5.43 -12.06 18.50
CA PRO A 340 -6.15 -10.79 18.41
C PRO A 340 -5.20 -9.60 18.62
N LEU A 341 -5.63 -8.41 18.23
CA LEU A 341 -4.88 -7.14 18.35
C LEU A 341 -4.27 -6.91 19.73
N SER A 342 -4.95 -7.32 20.81
CA SER A 342 -4.51 -7.13 22.19
C SER A 342 -3.36 -8.05 22.64
N HIS A 343 -3.06 -9.10 21.88
CA HIS A 343 -2.08 -10.14 22.24
C HIS A 343 -0.79 -10.08 21.42
N VAL A 344 -0.63 -9.06 20.58
CA VAL A 344 0.60 -8.86 19.81
C VAL A 344 1.77 -8.48 20.71
N LYS A 345 2.98 -8.88 20.33
CA LYS A 345 4.21 -8.71 21.11
C LYS A 345 5.13 -7.68 20.46
N LEU A 346 5.72 -6.82 21.27
CA LEU A 346 6.73 -5.85 20.82
C LEU A 346 7.89 -6.56 20.10
N GLY A 347 8.30 -6.02 18.95
CA GLY A 347 9.39 -6.55 18.11
C GLY A 347 9.06 -7.81 17.31
N GLN A 348 7.87 -8.41 17.49
CA GLN A 348 7.45 -9.59 16.74
C GLN A 348 6.89 -9.19 15.37
N GLN A 349 7.18 -10.00 14.35
CA GLN A 349 6.64 -9.87 13.00
C GLN A 349 5.35 -10.68 12.85
N TYR A 350 4.39 -10.12 12.13
CA TYR A 350 3.07 -10.68 11.92
C TYR A 350 2.59 -10.46 10.48
N GLU A 351 1.78 -11.38 9.97
CA GLU A 351 0.89 -11.10 8.83
C GLU A 351 -0.46 -10.59 9.33
N ILE A 352 -0.97 -9.53 8.69
CA ILE A 352 -2.27 -8.97 9.03
C ILE A 352 -3.40 -9.81 8.42
N VAL A 353 -4.37 -10.14 9.27
CA VAL A 353 -5.64 -10.75 8.90
C VAL A 353 -6.77 -9.79 9.28
N LEU A 354 -7.72 -9.58 8.38
CA LEU A 354 -8.81 -8.62 8.57
C LEU A 354 -10.18 -9.26 8.41
N THR A 355 -11.14 -8.78 9.21
CA THR A 355 -12.56 -9.00 9.03
C THR A 355 -13.28 -7.65 8.90
N THR A 356 -14.02 -7.43 7.81
CA THR A 356 -14.59 -6.13 7.45
C THR A 356 -16.12 -6.13 7.44
N PHE A 357 -16.71 -4.95 7.61
CA PHE A 357 -18.14 -4.74 7.40
C PHE A 357 -18.60 -5.05 5.96
N THR A 358 -17.69 -4.96 4.99
CA THR A 358 -17.93 -5.21 3.57
C THR A 358 -17.88 -6.70 3.18
N GLY A 359 -17.62 -7.59 4.14
CA GLY A 359 -17.76 -9.04 3.95
C GLY A 359 -16.48 -9.78 3.58
N LEU A 360 -15.32 -9.23 3.92
CA LEU A 360 -14.09 -10.01 3.99
C LEU A 360 -14.00 -10.62 5.39
N TYR A 361 -13.85 -11.93 5.51
CA TYR A 361 -13.84 -12.64 6.80
C TYR A 361 -12.52 -13.38 6.97
N ARG A 362 -11.81 -13.10 8.06
CA ARG A 362 -10.47 -13.63 8.36
C ARG A 362 -9.57 -13.63 7.12
N TYR A 363 -9.63 -12.54 6.37
CA TYR A 363 -8.96 -12.38 5.09
C TYR A 363 -7.48 -12.05 5.32
N ARG A 364 -6.61 -12.88 4.76
CA ARG A 364 -5.15 -12.70 4.77
C ARG A 364 -4.77 -11.55 3.85
N LEU A 365 -4.39 -10.42 4.42
CA LEU A 365 -4.02 -9.22 3.66
C LEU A 365 -2.71 -9.42 2.88
N GLY A 366 -1.83 -10.28 3.40
CA GLY A 366 -0.49 -10.53 2.88
C GLY A 366 0.53 -9.44 3.25
N ASP A 367 0.16 -8.43 4.03
CA ASP A 367 1.11 -7.45 4.54
C ASP A 367 1.79 -8.00 5.80
N VAL A 368 3.13 -7.94 5.80
CA VAL A 368 3.98 -8.29 6.94
C VAL A 368 4.37 -7.02 7.68
N VAL A 369 4.09 -7.00 8.98
CA VAL A 369 4.34 -5.86 9.86
C VAL A 369 5.10 -6.30 11.11
N GLU A 370 5.86 -5.37 11.68
CA GLU A 370 6.51 -5.53 12.98
C GLU A 370 5.83 -4.60 13.99
N VAL A 371 5.58 -5.09 15.20
CA VAL A 371 5.08 -4.24 16.29
C VAL A 371 6.25 -3.41 16.83
N ALA A 372 6.28 -2.13 16.48
CA ALA A 372 7.36 -1.21 16.86
C ALA A 372 7.11 -0.52 18.21
N GLY A 373 5.89 -0.61 18.74
CA GLY A 373 5.49 0.03 19.98
C GLY A 373 3.98 -0.03 20.18
N PHE A 374 3.48 0.74 21.14
CA PHE A 374 2.06 0.89 21.39
C PHE A 374 1.70 2.38 21.51
N HIS A 375 0.52 2.74 21.05
CA HIS A 375 -0.12 4.04 21.31
C HIS A 375 -1.29 3.77 22.25
N LYS A 376 -1.11 4.07 23.55
CA LYS A 376 -1.98 3.56 24.60
C LYS A 376 -2.10 2.02 24.51
N GLY A 377 -3.31 1.47 24.32
CA GLY A 377 -3.55 0.03 24.19
C GLY A 377 -3.54 -0.52 22.76
N THR A 378 -3.37 0.31 21.72
CA THR A 378 -3.31 -0.16 20.31
C THR A 378 -1.85 -0.29 19.83
N PRO A 379 -1.48 -1.31 19.04
CA PRO A 379 -0.12 -1.45 18.54
C PRO A 379 0.22 -0.39 17.47
N LYS A 380 1.48 0.04 17.47
CA LYS A 380 2.09 0.81 16.39
C LYS A 380 2.83 -0.14 15.46
N LEU A 381 2.40 -0.18 14.20
CA LEU A 381 2.92 -1.09 13.18
C LEU A 381 4.00 -0.41 12.34
N ASN A 382 5.08 -1.14 12.12
CA ASN A 382 6.10 -0.84 11.13
C ASN A 382 5.89 -1.79 9.93
N PHE A 383 5.61 -1.24 8.75
CA PHE A 383 5.47 -2.04 7.53
C PHE A 383 6.83 -2.64 7.11
N VAL A 384 6.88 -3.95 6.92
CA VAL A 384 8.09 -4.68 6.51
C VAL A 384 8.07 -4.96 5.01
N CYS A 385 7.10 -5.76 4.55
CA CYS A 385 6.96 -6.16 3.16
C CYS A 385 5.55 -6.71 2.87
N ARG A 386 5.29 -7.05 1.60
CA ARG A 386 4.11 -7.83 1.21
C ARG A 386 4.55 -9.25 0.83
N ARG A 387 3.90 -10.25 1.40
CA ARG A 387 4.17 -11.69 1.22
C ARG A 387 4.02 -12.10 -0.24
N LYS A 388 4.84 -13.07 -0.69
CA LYS A 388 4.95 -13.59 -2.08
C LYS A 388 5.66 -12.69 -3.10
N LEU A 389 6.49 -11.74 -2.65
CA LEU A 389 7.41 -10.95 -3.51
C LEU A 389 8.88 -11.34 -3.23
N ILE A 390 9.17 -12.64 -3.17
CA ILE A 390 10.51 -13.20 -2.97
C ILE A 390 10.99 -13.75 -4.31
N LEU A 391 12.22 -13.41 -4.70
CA LEU A 391 12.94 -14.04 -5.79
C LEU A 391 13.66 -15.28 -5.27
N THR A 392 13.50 -16.37 -6.02
CA THR A 392 14.16 -17.65 -5.76
C THR A 392 14.49 -18.27 -7.10
N VAL A 393 15.74 -18.70 -7.27
CA VAL A 393 16.17 -19.52 -8.42
C VAL A 393 16.42 -20.95 -7.98
N ASN A 394 17.01 -21.15 -6.80
CA ASN A 394 17.31 -22.44 -6.20
C ASN A 394 16.85 -22.48 -4.73
N ILE A 395 17.77 -22.56 -3.76
CA ILE A 395 17.48 -22.50 -2.32
C ILE A 395 17.46 -21.07 -1.78
N ASP A 396 17.87 -20.11 -2.60
CA ASP A 396 18.04 -18.71 -2.25
C ASP A 396 16.70 -18.01 -2.14
N LYS A 397 16.60 -17.08 -1.19
CA LYS A 397 15.33 -16.41 -0.88
C LYS A 397 15.55 -14.91 -0.68
N ASN A 398 15.56 -14.19 -1.79
CA ASN A 398 15.86 -12.76 -1.79
C ASN A 398 14.57 -11.94 -1.87
N THR A 399 14.36 -11.07 -0.89
CA THR A 399 13.21 -10.16 -0.88
C THR A 399 13.45 -8.94 -1.77
N GLU A 400 12.37 -8.19 -2.06
CA GLU A 400 12.47 -6.85 -2.66
C GLU A 400 13.45 -5.93 -1.90
N LYS A 401 13.53 -6.06 -0.57
CA LYS A 401 14.46 -5.26 0.25
C LYS A 401 15.92 -5.67 0.03
N ASP A 402 16.20 -6.96 -0.11
CA ASP A 402 17.56 -7.46 -0.33
C ASP A 402 18.08 -6.99 -1.69
N LEU A 403 17.24 -7.07 -2.73
CA LEU A 403 17.54 -6.49 -4.04
C LEU A 403 17.77 -4.99 -3.98
N GLN A 404 16.97 -4.26 -3.21
CA GLN A 404 17.15 -2.82 -3.07
C GLN A 404 18.53 -2.50 -2.47
N LEU A 405 18.94 -3.23 -1.42
CA LEU A 405 20.26 -3.06 -0.82
C LEU A 405 21.40 -3.41 -1.80
N VAL A 406 21.23 -4.48 -2.58
CA VAL A 406 22.17 -4.89 -3.63
C VAL A 406 22.33 -3.81 -4.69
N VAL A 407 21.22 -3.29 -5.23
CA VAL A 407 21.22 -2.21 -6.23
C VAL A 407 21.77 -0.90 -5.65
N GLU A 408 21.47 -0.58 -4.39
CA GLU A 408 22.03 0.58 -3.70
C GLU A 408 23.55 0.51 -3.58
N ARG A 409 24.13 -0.68 -3.33
CA ARG A 409 25.60 -0.86 -3.31
C ARG A 409 26.19 -0.74 -4.71
N GLY A 410 25.65 -1.44 -5.70
CA GLY A 410 26.14 -1.36 -7.08
C GLY A 410 26.07 0.05 -7.67
N SER A 411 24.98 0.78 -7.42
CA SER A 411 24.77 2.13 -7.98
C SER A 411 25.63 3.23 -7.33
N GLN A 412 26.35 2.95 -6.24
CA GLN A 412 27.33 3.90 -5.69
C GLN A 412 28.47 4.16 -6.66
N LEU A 413 28.87 3.15 -7.44
CA LEU A 413 29.92 3.26 -8.45
C LEU A 413 29.47 4.16 -9.63
N LEU A 414 28.19 4.10 -10.02
CA LEU A 414 27.61 5.02 -11.00
C LEU A 414 27.66 6.48 -10.53
N SER A 415 27.43 6.71 -9.24
CA SER A 415 27.46 8.06 -8.67
C SER A 415 28.84 8.72 -8.79
N GLN A 416 29.92 7.93 -8.73
CA GLN A 416 31.29 8.42 -8.94
C GLN A 416 31.53 8.84 -10.40
N ALA A 417 30.89 8.15 -11.35
CA ALA A 417 30.92 8.46 -12.78
C ALA A 417 29.93 9.56 -13.20
N ARG A 418 29.26 10.23 -12.25
CA ARG A 418 28.21 11.25 -12.51
C ARG A 418 27.02 10.73 -13.34
N VAL A 419 26.75 9.43 -13.26
CA VAL A 419 25.58 8.82 -13.89
C VAL A 419 24.50 8.56 -12.87
N GLU A 420 23.26 8.87 -13.22
CA GLU A 420 22.11 8.69 -12.35
C GLU A 420 21.37 7.40 -12.72
N LEU A 421 21.11 6.54 -11.72
CA LEU A 421 20.12 5.47 -11.84
C LEU A 421 18.72 6.08 -11.80
N VAL A 422 17.98 5.98 -12.91
CA VAL A 422 16.62 6.52 -13.06
C VAL A 422 15.63 5.65 -12.33
N ASP A 423 15.58 4.36 -12.68
CA ASP A 423 14.73 3.33 -12.05
C ASP A 423 15.32 1.93 -12.31
N PHE A 424 14.80 0.91 -11.61
CA PHE A 424 15.21 -0.49 -11.79
C PHE A 424 14.09 -1.50 -11.53
N THR A 425 14.24 -2.69 -12.09
CA THR A 425 13.44 -3.89 -11.78
C THR A 425 14.29 -5.14 -11.93
N SER A 426 13.80 -6.30 -11.54
CA SER A 426 14.53 -7.56 -11.65
C SER A 426 13.63 -8.76 -11.92
N HIS A 427 14.27 -9.86 -12.31
CA HIS A 427 13.64 -11.12 -12.64
C HIS A 427 14.55 -12.28 -12.22
N ALA A 428 13.97 -13.35 -11.69
CA ALA A 428 14.64 -14.64 -11.54
C ALA A 428 14.35 -15.45 -12.81
N ASP A 429 15.36 -15.58 -13.67
CA ASP A 429 15.26 -16.41 -14.86
C ASP A 429 15.57 -17.86 -14.49
N ILE A 430 14.52 -18.68 -14.48
CA ILE A 430 14.57 -20.12 -14.23
C ILE A 430 14.48 -20.94 -15.53
N ALA A 431 14.29 -20.28 -16.67
CA ALA A 431 14.19 -20.94 -17.96
C ALA A 431 15.57 -21.38 -18.46
N ASN A 432 16.60 -20.59 -18.15
CA ASN A 432 18.00 -20.94 -18.40
C ASN A 432 18.56 -21.84 -17.29
N GLN A 433 19.54 -22.69 -17.63
CA GLN A 433 20.19 -23.61 -16.68
C GLN A 433 21.71 -23.42 -16.72
N PRO A 434 22.36 -23.06 -15.59
CA PRO A 434 21.74 -22.73 -14.31
C PRO A 434 20.92 -21.43 -14.40
N GLY A 435 19.80 -21.37 -13.69
CA GLY A 435 19.00 -20.14 -13.62
C GLY A 435 19.79 -19.00 -12.96
N HIS A 436 19.43 -17.75 -13.24
CA HIS A 436 20.18 -16.59 -12.74
C HIS A 436 19.28 -15.39 -12.50
N TYR A 437 19.84 -14.39 -11.82
CA TYR A 437 19.15 -13.14 -11.53
C TYR A 437 19.44 -12.14 -12.63
N ILE A 438 18.40 -11.49 -13.16
CA ILE A 438 18.50 -10.40 -14.12
C ILE A 438 18.05 -9.11 -13.43
N ILE A 439 18.88 -8.08 -13.45
CA ILE A 439 18.56 -6.73 -12.96
C ILE A 439 18.56 -5.78 -14.15
N TYR A 440 17.46 -5.06 -14.34
CA TYR A 440 17.30 -4.07 -15.40
C TYR A 440 17.46 -2.66 -14.83
N TRP A 441 18.38 -1.86 -15.38
CA TRP A 441 18.63 -0.47 -15.00
C TRP A 441 18.31 0.47 -16.14
N GLU A 442 17.51 1.50 -15.87
CA GLU A 442 17.44 2.69 -16.71
C GLU A 442 18.38 3.74 -16.12
N ILE A 443 19.36 4.19 -16.89
CA ILE A 443 20.37 5.15 -16.45
C ILE A 443 20.29 6.44 -17.27
N LYS A 444 20.71 7.54 -16.66
CA LYS A 444 20.84 8.86 -17.30
C LYS A 444 22.30 9.30 -17.26
N GLY A 445 22.93 9.28 -18.43
CA GLY A 445 24.35 9.54 -18.63
C GLY A 445 25.02 8.40 -19.41
N GLU A 446 26.24 8.63 -19.87
CA GLU A 446 27.06 7.60 -20.52
C GLU A 446 28.00 6.95 -19.50
N VAL A 447 28.10 5.62 -19.54
CA VAL A 447 28.93 4.83 -18.63
C VAL A 447 29.79 3.88 -19.45
N GLU A 448 31.08 3.83 -19.12
CA GLU A 448 32.01 2.86 -19.68
C GLU A 448 31.64 1.42 -19.26
N GLU A 449 31.89 0.46 -20.13
CA GLU A 449 31.57 -0.95 -19.88
C GLU A 449 32.25 -1.52 -18.63
N GLN A 450 33.46 -1.05 -18.34
CA GLN A 450 34.22 -1.46 -17.18
C GLN A 450 33.48 -1.10 -15.88
N VAL A 451 32.95 0.13 -15.79
CA VAL A 451 32.19 0.58 -14.62
C VAL A 451 30.90 -0.24 -14.46
N LEU A 452 30.20 -0.56 -15.55
CA LEU A 452 29.02 -1.42 -15.51
C LEU A 452 29.35 -2.85 -15.05
N SER A 453 30.50 -3.37 -15.47
CA SER A 453 31.00 -4.69 -15.05
C SER A 453 31.33 -4.70 -13.55
N GLU A 454 31.95 -3.64 -13.05
CA GLU A 454 32.20 -3.46 -11.62
C GLU A 454 30.91 -3.31 -10.82
N CYS A 455 29.91 -2.57 -11.32
CA CYS A 455 28.57 -2.48 -10.72
C CYS A 455 27.91 -3.86 -10.63
N CYS A 456 27.95 -4.62 -11.72
CA CYS A 456 27.38 -5.97 -11.79
C CYS A 456 28.06 -6.92 -10.79
N ARG A 457 29.39 -6.88 -10.73
CA ARG A 457 30.20 -7.65 -9.77
C ARG A 457 29.90 -7.29 -8.32
N GLU A 458 29.80 -5.99 -8.02
CA GLU A 458 29.49 -5.50 -6.67
C GLU A 458 28.08 -5.90 -6.24
N MET A 459 27.11 -5.90 -7.16
CA MET A 459 25.76 -6.38 -6.88
C MET A 459 25.73 -7.88 -6.56
N ASP A 460 26.33 -8.72 -7.41
CA ASP A 460 26.40 -10.18 -7.19
C ASP A 460 27.09 -10.53 -5.85
N ALA A 461 28.16 -9.82 -5.51
CA ALA A 461 28.87 -10.00 -4.24
C ALA A 461 28.11 -9.47 -3.01
N SER A 462 27.13 -8.60 -3.20
CA SER A 462 26.42 -7.91 -2.12
C SER A 462 25.27 -8.68 -1.50
N PHE A 463 24.83 -9.77 -2.14
CA PHE A 463 23.79 -10.63 -1.59
C PHE A 463 24.26 -11.24 -0.26
N VAL A 464 23.47 -11.04 0.79
CA VAL A 464 23.77 -11.53 2.14
C VAL A 464 23.17 -12.92 2.39
N ASP A 465 22.16 -13.30 1.61
CA ASP A 465 21.50 -14.60 1.74
C ASP A 465 22.50 -15.74 1.53
N HIS A 466 22.63 -16.62 2.53
CA HIS A 466 23.54 -17.76 2.47
C HIS A 466 23.17 -18.72 1.35
N GLY A 467 21.87 -18.90 1.06
CA GLY A 467 21.39 -19.74 -0.05
C GLY A 467 21.90 -19.24 -1.40
N TYR A 468 21.82 -17.93 -1.64
CA TYR A 468 22.37 -17.29 -2.84
C TYR A 468 23.87 -17.48 -2.95
N VAL A 469 24.62 -17.12 -1.90
CA VAL A 469 26.10 -17.17 -1.90
C VAL A 469 26.62 -18.59 -2.12
N VAL A 470 26.05 -19.58 -1.46
CA VAL A 470 26.44 -20.99 -1.66
C VAL A 470 26.09 -21.44 -3.07
N SER A 471 24.87 -21.16 -3.54
CA SER A 471 24.43 -21.58 -4.88
C SER A 471 25.22 -20.94 -6.01
N ARG A 472 25.66 -19.68 -5.86
CA ARG A 472 26.57 -19.01 -6.80
C ARG A 472 27.95 -19.68 -6.81
N LYS A 473 28.51 -20.03 -5.65
CA LYS A 473 29.80 -20.75 -5.54
C LYS A 473 29.76 -22.17 -6.10
N THR A 474 28.61 -22.85 -6.01
CA THR A 474 28.42 -24.21 -6.55
C THR A 474 27.91 -24.23 -7.99
N ASN A 475 27.80 -23.06 -8.65
CA ASN A 475 27.23 -22.91 -10.00
C ASN A 475 25.79 -23.46 -10.16
N SER A 476 25.04 -23.55 -9.06
CA SER A 476 23.61 -23.88 -9.07
C SER A 476 22.75 -22.64 -9.39
N ILE A 477 23.30 -21.45 -9.17
CA ILE A 477 22.79 -20.18 -9.72
C ILE A 477 23.87 -19.60 -10.64
N GLY A 478 23.48 -19.25 -11.86
CA GLY A 478 24.34 -18.61 -12.86
C GLY A 478 24.76 -17.19 -12.47
N PRO A 479 25.69 -16.58 -13.23
CA PRO A 479 26.14 -15.22 -12.98
C PRO A 479 24.99 -14.21 -13.06
N LEU A 480 24.98 -13.25 -12.14
CA LEU A 480 24.03 -12.15 -12.18
C LEU A 480 24.17 -11.39 -13.50
N GLU A 481 23.05 -11.10 -14.14
CA GLU A 481 22.98 -10.34 -15.37
C GLU A 481 22.45 -8.93 -15.09
N LEU A 482 23.24 -7.92 -15.47
CA LEU A 482 22.84 -6.52 -15.48
C LEU A 482 22.46 -6.11 -16.92
N CYS A 483 21.21 -5.75 -17.11
CA CYS A 483 20.66 -5.24 -18.36
C CYS A 483 20.49 -3.72 -18.27
N ILE A 484 21.12 -2.97 -19.18
CA ILE A 484 20.85 -1.53 -19.34
C ILE A 484 19.75 -1.36 -20.39
N VAL A 485 18.70 -0.63 -20.03
CA VAL A 485 17.58 -0.33 -20.92
C VAL A 485 17.62 1.09 -21.46
N GLU A 486 16.99 1.32 -22.62
CA GLU A 486 16.84 2.65 -23.23
C GLU A 486 16.20 3.65 -22.26
N THR A 487 16.58 4.93 -22.35
CA THR A 487 15.91 6.02 -21.64
C THR A 487 14.41 6.06 -21.98
N GLY A 488 13.56 6.15 -20.96
CA GLY A 488 12.11 6.14 -21.08
C GLY A 488 11.48 4.74 -21.13
N THR A 489 12.24 3.67 -20.90
CA THR A 489 11.70 2.30 -20.85
C THR A 489 10.67 2.14 -19.74
N PHE A 490 10.96 2.63 -18.53
CA PHE A 490 9.99 2.55 -17.43
C PHE A 490 8.76 3.44 -17.68
N THR A 491 8.90 4.53 -18.44
CA THR A 491 7.76 5.32 -18.93
C THR A 491 6.91 4.53 -19.93
N LYS A 492 7.53 3.78 -20.86
CA LYS A 492 6.80 2.89 -21.79
C LYS A 492 6.01 1.81 -21.01
N ILE A 493 6.59 1.24 -19.96
CA ILE A 493 5.91 0.28 -19.09
C ILE A 493 4.72 0.95 -18.39
N LEU A 494 4.92 2.12 -17.78
CA LEU A 494 3.85 2.90 -17.15
C LEU A 494 2.70 3.17 -18.13
N ASP A 495 3.01 3.70 -19.32
CA ASP A 495 2.03 4.03 -20.36
C ASP A 495 1.28 2.78 -20.85
N TYR A 496 1.94 1.62 -20.94
CA TYR A 496 1.29 0.36 -21.26
C TYR A 496 0.24 -0.04 -20.22
N PHE A 497 0.55 0.03 -18.92
CA PHE A 497 -0.41 -0.34 -17.88
C PHE A 497 -1.56 0.66 -17.78
N ILE A 498 -1.28 1.96 -17.92
CA ILE A 498 -2.32 2.99 -17.96
C ILE A 498 -3.24 2.77 -19.18
N GLY A 499 -2.66 2.47 -20.35
CA GLY A 499 -3.41 2.15 -21.57
C GLY A 499 -4.32 0.92 -21.42
N ASN A 500 -3.94 -0.04 -20.57
CA ASN A 500 -4.73 -1.23 -20.25
C ASN A 500 -5.63 -1.07 -19.01
N GLY A 501 -5.89 0.17 -18.56
CA GLY A 501 -6.87 0.47 -17.52
C GLY A 501 -6.34 0.48 -16.09
N ALA A 502 -5.03 0.33 -15.88
CA ALA A 502 -4.45 0.57 -14.56
C ALA A 502 -4.52 2.07 -14.20
N ALA A 503 -4.78 2.36 -12.94
CA ALA A 503 -4.75 3.73 -12.45
C ALA A 503 -3.30 4.22 -12.29
N MET A 504 -2.98 5.39 -12.85
CA MET A 504 -1.66 6.01 -12.71
C MET A 504 -1.23 6.11 -11.24
N SER A 505 -2.13 6.54 -10.36
CA SER A 505 -1.89 6.69 -8.92
C SER A 505 -1.58 5.38 -8.18
N GLN A 506 -1.92 4.23 -8.76
CA GLN A 506 -1.61 2.91 -8.20
C GLN A 506 -0.40 2.24 -8.85
N PHE A 507 0.07 2.76 -9.99
CA PHE A 507 1.19 2.14 -10.67
C PHE A 507 2.47 2.33 -9.86
N LYS A 508 3.15 1.23 -9.60
CA LYS A 508 4.46 1.18 -8.97
C LYS A 508 5.30 0.24 -9.81
N THR A 509 6.49 0.68 -10.22
CA THR A 509 7.46 -0.19 -10.87
C THR A 509 7.72 -1.38 -9.93
N PRO A 510 7.39 -2.62 -10.34
CA PRO A 510 7.65 -3.79 -9.51
C PRO A 510 9.17 -3.96 -9.41
N ARG A 511 9.71 -4.15 -8.20
CA ARG A 511 11.16 -4.38 -8.04
C ARG A 511 11.58 -5.78 -8.45
N CYS A 512 10.65 -6.72 -8.37
CA CYS A 512 10.75 -8.09 -8.88
C CYS A 512 9.51 -8.36 -9.75
N THR A 513 9.69 -8.91 -10.95
CA THR A 513 8.59 -9.22 -11.86
C THR A 513 8.74 -10.60 -12.49
N SER A 514 7.63 -11.32 -12.58
CA SER A 514 7.44 -12.49 -13.45
C SER A 514 6.44 -12.20 -14.58
N ASN A 515 6.00 -10.94 -14.70
CA ASN A 515 5.02 -10.53 -15.70
C ASN A 515 5.66 -10.54 -17.09
N GLN A 516 5.20 -11.48 -17.92
CA GLN A 516 5.71 -11.70 -19.28
C GLN A 516 5.64 -10.45 -20.17
N VAL A 517 4.67 -9.57 -19.97
CA VAL A 517 4.56 -8.34 -20.76
C VAL A 517 5.66 -7.35 -20.38
N ILE A 518 5.90 -7.17 -19.08
CA ILE A 518 6.99 -6.32 -18.59
C ILE A 518 8.33 -6.86 -19.10
N LEU A 519 8.56 -8.17 -18.98
CA LEU A 519 9.80 -8.82 -19.43
C LEU A 519 10.01 -8.64 -20.94
N ARG A 520 8.96 -8.73 -21.76
CA ARG A 520 9.05 -8.45 -23.21
C ARG A 520 9.47 -7.00 -23.48
N ILE A 521 8.85 -6.02 -22.82
CA ILE A 521 9.21 -4.60 -23.01
C ILE A 521 10.67 -4.36 -22.60
N LEU A 522 11.07 -4.87 -21.43
CA LEU A 522 12.45 -4.74 -20.92
C LEU A 522 13.47 -5.37 -21.88
N ASN A 523 13.20 -6.60 -22.35
CA ASN A 523 14.11 -7.31 -23.24
C ASN A 523 14.25 -6.62 -24.60
N VAL A 524 13.16 -6.08 -25.17
CA VAL A 524 13.21 -5.31 -26.43
C VAL A 524 13.97 -4.00 -26.26
N CYS A 525 13.79 -3.33 -25.11
CA CYS A 525 14.48 -2.07 -24.82
C CYS A 525 15.87 -2.25 -24.20
N THR A 526 16.39 -3.48 -24.08
CA THR A 526 17.73 -3.71 -23.52
C THR A 526 18.78 -3.35 -24.57
N ILE A 527 19.61 -2.35 -24.27
CA ILE A 527 20.71 -1.90 -25.14
C ILE A 527 22.05 -2.54 -24.81
N LYS A 528 22.20 -3.03 -23.57
CA LYS A 528 23.46 -3.67 -23.12
C LYS A 528 23.19 -4.72 -22.04
N ARG A 529 23.97 -5.80 -22.06
CA ARG A 529 23.94 -6.89 -21.08
C ARG A 529 25.35 -7.10 -20.54
N VAL A 530 25.46 -7.24 -19.24
CA VAL A 530 26.74 -7.42 -18.53
C VAL A 530 26.57 -8.53 -17.50
N TYR A 531 27.43 -9.53 -17.54
CA TYR A 531 27.38 -10.65 -16.59
C TYR A 531 28.44 -10.45 -15.50
N SER A 532 28.08 -10.81 -14.26
CA SER A 532 28.97 -10.69 -13.12
C SER A 532 30.08 -11.75 -13.16
N THR A 533 31.28 -11.33 -12.77
CA THR A 533 32.48 -12.17 -12.59
C THR A 533 32.83 -12.37 -11.11
N ALA A 534 31.91 -12.06 -10.18
CA ALA A 534 32.21 -12.06 -8.74
C ALA A 534 32.61 -13.43 -8.16
N TYR A 535 32.17 -14.53 -8.79
CA TYR A 535 32.36 -15.90 -8.31
C TYR A 535 33.12 -16.81 -9.30
N GLY A 536 33.77 -16.22 -10.31
CA GLY A 536 34.47 -16.95 -11.38
C GLY A 536 34.14 -16.41 -12.75
#